data_AF-A0A914Z6L8-F1
#
_entry.id   AF-A0A914Z6L8-F1
#
_cell.length_a   1.000
_cell.length_b   1.000
_cell.length_c   1.000
_cell.angle_alpha   90.00
_cell.angle_beta   90.00
_cell.angle_gamma   90.00
#
_symmetry.space_group_name_H-M   'P 1'
#
loop_
_entity.id
_entity.type
_entity.pdbx_description
1 polymer ?
#
loop_
_entity_poly.entity_id
_entity_poly.type
_entity_poly.pdbx_seq_one_letter_code
_entity_poly.pdbx_strand_id
1 'polypeptide(L)'
;MNLERIRDTEKLDLCRKYFYIGCFCLPFVWLVNFVWFFKHAYKRPHFAQQELIRKYTTFSIIGCIIWTILIVAWNIVFHYYRTSYAQYADYLSFVFPIGYK
;
A
#
# COMPACT_ATOMS: atom_id res chain seq x y z
N MET A 1 -5.61 2.27 -18.18
CA MET A 1 -5.87 3.68 -18.53
C MET A 1 -4.58 4.30 -19.05
N ASN A 2 -4.55 4.92 -20.24
CA ASN A 2 -3.32 5.51 -20.78
C ASN A 2 -3.06 6.88 -20.12
N LEU A 3 -2.09 6.93 -19.20
CA LEU A 3 -1.68 8.15 -18.49
C LEU A 3 -1.14 9.23 -19.44
N GLU A 4 -0.63 8.85 -20.61
CA GLU A 4 -0.08 9.79 -21.59
C GLU A 4 -1.14 10.69 -22.22
N ARG A 5 -2.41 10.28 -22.21
CA ARG A 5 -3.53 11.02 -22.79
C ARG A 5 -4.19 12.00 -21.80
N ILE A 6 -3.73 12.02 -20.55
CA ILE A 6 -4.31 12.79 -19.43
C ILE A 6 -3.47 14.06 -19.20
N ARG A 7 -4.14 15.18 -18.89
CA ARG A 7 -3.48 16.45 -18.55
C ARG A 7 -2.67 16.34 -17.25
N ASP A 8 -1.62 17.14 -17.11
CA ASP A 8 -0.73 17.03 -15.93
C ASP A 8 -1.41 17.41 -14.61
N THR A 9 -2.42 18.29 -14.65
CA THR A 9 -3.29 18.61 -13.50
C THR A 9 -4.13 17.41 -13.05
N GLU A 10 -4.75 16.71 -14.01
CA GLU A 10 -5.59 15.55 -13.74
C GLU A 10 -4.76 14.36 -13.20
N LYS A 11 -3.50 14.22 -13.63
CA LYS A 11 -2.57 13.23 -13.06
C LYS A 11 -2.31 13.48 -11.57
N LEU A 12 -2.16 14.75 -11.17
CA LEU A 12 -1.95 15.12 -9.78
C LEU A 12 -3.18 14.81 -8.93
N ASP A 13 -4.38 15.13 -9.42
CA ASP A 13 -5.63 14.80 -8.74
C ASP A 13 -5.83 13.29 -8.60
N LEU A 14 -5.46 12.51 -9.63
CA LEU A 14 -5.47 11.06 -9.54
C LEU A 14 -4.51 10.59 -8.44
N CYS A 15 -3.24 11.00 -8.49
CA CYS A 15 -2.24 10.63 -7.48
C CYS A 15 -2.70 10.96 -6.05
N ARG A 16 -3.35 12.11 -5.86
CA ARG A 16 -3.92 12.53 -4.58
C ARG A 16 -5.09 11.64 -4.15
N LYS A 17 -6.02 11.31 -5.05
CA LYS A 17 -7.12 10.37 -4.76
C LYS A 17 -6.61 8.99 -4.36
N TYR A 18 -5.67 8.43 -5.12
CA TYR A 18 -5.09 7.12 -4.81
C TYR A 18 -4.34 7.14 -3.47
N PHE A 19 -3.68 8.26 -3.13
CA PHE A 19 -3.06 8.42 -1.81
C PHE A 19 -4.10 8.38 -0.67
N TYR A 20 -5.20 9.14 -0.78
CA TYR A 20 -6.26 9.13 0.24
C TYR A 20 -6.99 7.79 0.34
N ILE A 21 -7.22 7.10 -0.78
CA ILE A 21 -7.80 5.75 -0.79
C ILE A 21 -6.86 4.77 -0.07
N GLY A 22 -5.55 4.89 -0.29
CA GLY A 22 -4.55 4.06 0.40
C GLY A 22 -4.54 4.26 1.92
N CYS A 23 -4.91 5.45 2.42
CA CYS A 23 -5.08 5.70 3.86
C CYS A 23 -6.17 4.83 4.51
N PHE A 24 -7.07 4.21 3.73
CA PHE A 24 -8.10 3.32 4.24
C PHE A 24 -7.59 1.89 4.52
N CYS A 25 -6.33 1.76 4.95
CA CYS A 25 -5.63 0.49 5.22
C CYS A 25 -5.40 -0.40 3.98
N LEU A 26 -5.24 0.21 2.80
CA LEU A 26 -4.98 -0.52 1.55
C LEU A 26 -3.53 -0.28 1.07
N PRO A 27 -2.53 -1.00 1.62
CA PRO A 27 -1.13 -0.83 1.21
C PRO A 27 -0.90 -1.12 -0.28
N PHE A 28 -1.67 -2.04 -0.85
CA PHE A 28 -1.59 -2.39 -2.27
C PHE A 28 -1.94 -1.20 -3.18
N VAL A 29 -2.89 -0.34 -2.77
CA VAL A 29 -3.25 0.85 -3.54
C VAL A 29 -2.11 1.86 -3.59
N TRP A 30 -1.40 2.07 -2.47
CA TRP A 30 -0.21 2.91 -2.46
C TRP A 30 0.93 2.33 -3.31
N LEU A 31 1.10 1.02 -3.32
CA LEU A 31 2.10 0.37 -4.17
C LEU A 31 1.79 0.60 -5.66
N VAL A 32 0.55 0.41 -6.07
CA VAL A 32 0.10 0.68 -7.44
C VAL A 32 0.29 2.17 -7.78
N ASN A 33 -0.09 3.08 -6.88
CA ASN A 33 0.14 4.51 -7.04
C ASN A 33 1.63 4.81 -7.28
N PHE A 34 2.50 4.21 -6.48
CA PHE A 34 3.95 4.37 -6.63
C PHE A 34 4.45 3.89 -7.98
N VAL A 35 4.19 2.63 -8.34
CA VAL A 35 4.69 2.03 -9.60
C VAL A 35 4.17 2.78 -10.83
N TRP A 36 2.92 3.23 -10.80
CA TRP A 36 2.28 3.88 -11.94
C TRP A 36 2.77 5.32 -12.14
N PHE A 37 2.93 6.08 -11.06
CA PHE A 37 3.43 7.46 -11.11
C PHE A 37 4.95 7.57 -11.09
N PHE A 38 5.70 6.51 -10.74
CA PHE A 38 7.18 6.53 -10.70
C PHE A 38 7.81 6.98 -12.03
N LYS A 39 7.30 6.45 -13.16
CA LYS A 39 7.79 6.86 -14.48
C LYS A 39 7.54 8.36 -14.74
N HIS A 40 6.39 8.89 -14.32
CA HIS A 40 6.08 10.32 -14.50
C HIS A 40 6.82 11.22 -13.52
N ALA A 41 7.08 10.73 -12.32
CA ALA A 41 7.75 11.46 -11.25
C ALA A 41 9.26 11.58 -11.47
N TYR A 42 9.91 10.54 -12.01
CA TYR A 42 11.38 10.46 -12.11
C TYR A 42 11.96 10.38 -13.53
N LYS A 43 11.21 9.92 -14.54
CA LYS A 43 11.73 9.79 -15.92
C LYS A 43 11.37 10.96 -16.85
N ARG A 44 10.38 11.80 -16.52
CA ARG A 44 9.99 12.94 -17.37
C ARG A 44 10.82 14.22 -17.07
N PRO A 45 11.06 15.06 -18.08
CA PRO A 45 11.69 16.37 -17.92
C PRO A 45 10.84 17.30 -17.03
N HIS A 46 11.49 18.29 -16.43
CA HIS A 46 10.96 19.11 -15.33
C HIS A 46 9.62 19.80 -15.69
N PHE A 47 8.58 19.57 -14.89
CA PHE A 47 7.29 20.27 -14.99
C PHE A 47 6.83 20.78 -13.61
N ALA A 48 6.09 21.89 -13.57
CA ALA A 48 5.75 22.60 -12.31
C ALA A 48 5.04 21.72 -11.25
N GLN A 49 4.28 20.70 -11.68
CA GLN A 49 3.53 19.80 -10.78
C GLN A 49 4.32 18.53 -10.38
N GLN A 50 5.53 18.35 -10.93
CA GLN A 50 6.33 17.14 -10.72
C GLN A 50 6.78 16.97 -9.27
N GLU A 51 7.14 18.06 -8.60
CA GLU A 51 7.59 18.00 -7.21
C GLU A 51 6.49 17.54 -6.27
N LEU A 52 5.25 18.01 -6.51
CA LEU A 52 4.07 17.57 -5.76
C LEU A 52 3.81 16.08 -5.98
N ILE A 53 3.81 15.63 -7.24
CA ILE A 53 3.62 14.21 -7.56
C ILE A 53 4.73 13.37 -6.93
N ARG A 54 5.99 13.81 -6.96
CA ARG A 54 7.11 13.14 -6.28
C ARG A 54 6.87 13.03 -4.78
N LYS A 55 6.46 14.11 -4.10
CA LYS A 55 6.14 14.09 -2.66
C LYS A 55 5.05 13.07 -2.34
N TYR A 56 3.90 13.12 -3.02
CA TYR A 56 2.80 12.17 -2.78
C TYR A 56 3.18 10.72 -3.11
N THR A 57 3.97 10.51 -4.16
CA THR A 57 4.49 9.20 -4.56
C THR A 57 5.42 8.63 -3.47
N THR A 58 6.33 9.44 -2.94
CA THR A 58 7.24 9.05 -1.85
C THR A 58 6.48 8.77 -0.55
N PHE A 59 5.49 9.60 -0.19
CA PHE A 59 4.66 9.32 0.98
C PHE A 59 3.83 8.04 0.81
N SER A 60 3.35 7.74 -0.40
CA SER A 60 2.64 6.48 -0.68
C SER A 60 3.53 5.27 -0.41
N ILE A 61 4.78 5.24 -0.89
CA ILE A 61 5.66 4.09 -0.68
C ILE A 61 6.08 3.95 0.79
N ILE A 62 6.29 5.05 1.51
CA ILE A 62 6.56 5.04 2.95
C ILE A 62 5.36 4.44 3.69
N GLY A 63 4.14 4.90 3.39
CA GLY A 63 2.92 4.34 3.96
C GLY A 63 2.78 2.84 3.67
N CYS A 64 3.08 2.42 2.44
CA CYS A 64 3.06 1.01 2.04
C CYS A 64 4.05 0.16 2.85
N ILE A 65 5.28 0.66 3.05
CA ILE A 65 6.30 -0.05 3.84
C ILE A 65 5.86 -0.17 5.30
N ILE A 66 5.36 0.91 5.90
CA ILE A 66 4.88 0.90 7.29
C ILE A 66 3.76 -0.13 7.46
N TRP A 67 2.77 -0.13 6.57
CA TRP A 67 1.67 -1.09 6.63
C TRP A 67 2.11 -2.53 6.37
N THR A 68 3.09 -2.73 5.49
CA THR A 68 3.67 -4.06 5.26
C THR A 68 4.35 -4.57 6.52
N ILE A 69 5.13 -3.73 7.20
CA ILE A 69 5.78 -4.09 8.47
C ILE A 69 4.73 -4.41 9.53
N LEU A 70 3.67 -3.60 9.65
CA LEU A 70 2.59 -3.85 10.61
C LEU A 70 1.87 -5.18 10.35
N ILE A 71 1.52 -5.47 9.09
CA ILE A 71 0.87 -6.73 8.72
C ILE A 71 1.80 -7.92 8.99
N VAL A 72 3.09 -7.83 8.63
CA VAL A 72 4.06 -8.89 8.88
C VAL A 72 4.26 -9.12 10.38
N ALA A 73 4.42 -8.06 11.16
CA ALA A 73 4.53 -8.14 12.61
C ALA A 73 3.29 -8.79 13.24
N TRP A 74 2.10 -8.39 12.80
CA TRP A 74 0.85 -9.02 13.24
C TRP A 74 0.79 -10.51 12.91
N ASN A 75 1.21 -10.91 11.70
CA ASN A 75 1.27 -12.33 11.33
C ASN A 75 2.25 -13.11 12.22
N ILE A 76 3.44 -12.55 12.50
CA ILE A 76 4.42 -13.19 13.38
C ILE A 76 3.84 -13.39 14.78
N VAL A 77 3.23 -12.34 15.37
CA VAL A 77 2.59 -12.40 16.68
C VAL A 77 1.45 -13.44 16.66
N PHE A 78 0.59 -13.39 15.65
CA PHE A 78 -0.53 -14.34 15.53
C PHE A 78 -0.04 -15.78 15.44
N HIS A 79 0.95 -16.07 14.60
CA HIS A 79 1.51 -17.42 14.46
C HIS A 79 2.23 -17.90 15.73
N TYR A 80 2.94 -17.01 16.43
CA TYR A 80 3.66 -17.36 17.65
C TYR A 80 2.72 -17.66 18.82
N TYR A 81 1.69 -16.82 19.02
CA TYR A 81 0.76 -16.96 20.15
C TYR A 81 -0.44 -17.88 19.86
N ARG A 82 -0.61 -18.33 18.61
CA ARG A 82 -1.70 -19.24 18.19
C ARG A 82 -1.77 -20.49 19.08
N THR A 83 -0.62 -21.10 19.38
CA THR A 83 -0.55 -22.36 20.15
C THR A 83 -0.89 -22.15 21.62
N SER A 84 -0.53 -20.99 22.19
CA SER A 84 -0.75 -20.68 23.60
C SER A 84 -2.19 -20.23 23.91
N TYR A 85 -2.87 -19.58 22.96
CA TYR A 85 -4.23 -19.06 23.12
C TYR A 85 -5.22 -19.71 22.14
N ALA A 86 -5.20 -21.04 22.06
CA ALA A 86 -5.94 -21.83 21.08
C ALA A 86 -7.42 -21.41 20.92
N GLN A 87 -8.15 -21.20 22.03
CA GLN A 87 -9.57 -20.82 21.98
C GLN A 87 -9.81 -19.49 21.25
N TYR A 88 -9.08 -18.44 21.60
CA TYR A 88 -9.23 -17.12 20.97
C TYR A 88 -8.66 -17.09 19.55
N ALA A 89 -7.54 -17.80 19.34
CA ALA A 89 -6.91 -17.91 18.03
C ALA A 89 -7.80 -18.66 17.03
N ASP A 90 -8.56 -19.67 17.46
CA ASP A 90 -9.48 -20.41 16.61
C ASP A 90 -10.68 -19.55 16.18
N TYR A 91 -11.21 -18.67 17.04
CA TYR A 91 -12.24 -17.69 16.62
C TYR A 91 -11.73 -16.68 15.58
N LEU A 92 -10.45 -16.30 15.67
CA LEU A 92 -9.80 -15.37 14.73
C LEU A 92 -9.30 -16.06 13.46
N SER A 93 -9.26 -17.40 13.44
CA SER A 93 -8.73 -18.19 12.33
C SER A 93 -9.79 -18.42 11.27
N PHE A 94 -9.58 -17.86 10.08
CA PHE A 94 -10.43 -18.18 8.93
C PHE A 94 -10.06 -19.52 8.28
N VAL A 95 -8.78 -19.89 8.28
CA VAL A 95 -8.28 -21.14 7.71
C VAL A 95 -7.62 -21.97 8.80
N PHE A 96 -8.11 -23.19 8.98
CA PHE A 96 -7.54 -24.15 9.92
C PHE A 96 -6.54 -25.06 9.20
N PRO A 97 -5.35 -25.29 9.78
CA PRO A 97 -4.42 -26.29 9.26
C PRO A 97 -5.01 -27.69 9.47
N ILE A 98 -5.34 -28.38 8.39
CA ILE A 98 -5.81 -29.76 8.40
C ILE A 98 -4.59 -30.66 8.68
N GLY A 99 -4.37 -31.04 9.93
CA GLY A 99 -3.29 -31.96 10.30
C GLY A 99 -2.54 -31.68 11.60
N TYR A 100 -2.92 -30.66 12.36
CA TYR A 100 -2.39 -30.48 13.72
C TYR A 100 -3.09 -31.47 14.67
N LYS A 101 -2.36 -32.48 15.15
CA LYS A 101 -2.76 -33.35 16.26
C LYS A 101 -2.21 -32.80 17.56
#